data_AF-A0A820LQY9-F1
#
_entry.id   AF-A0A820LQY9-F1
#
_cell.length_a   1.000
_cell.length_b   1.000
_cell.length_c   1.000
_cell.angle_alpha   90.00
_cell.angle_beta   90.00
_cell.angle_gamma   90.00
#
_symmetry.space_group_name_H-M   'P 1'
#
loop_
_entity.id
_entity.type
_entity.pdbx_description
1 polymer ?
#
loop_
_entity_poly.entity_id
_entity_poly.type
_entity_poly.pdbx_seq_one_letter_code
_entity_poly.pdbx_strand_id
1 'polypeptide(L)'
;AASEKHPDTYVITGDFDAMWLRDSSAQVNPYLPLMRNDPKLRQLIEGVLLRQCMFVQRDPYANAHYKDTSRTSEWKQMDLTEMRPGVHERKWELDSLCYVLRLMHSYWKEVDHDLTFFRENEQTFKTTIRIILQTMKEQQRFNGSGKIEQ
;
A
#
# COMPACT_ATOMS: atom_id res chain seq x y z
N ALA A 1 13.97 14.80 21.05
CA ALA A 1 14.13 15.13 19.62
C ALA A 1 12.80 14.82 18.95
N ALA A 2 12.18 15.79 18.27
CA ALA A 2 10.98 15.50 17.49
C ALA A 2 11.37 14.45 16.44
N SER A 3 10.82 13.24 16.52
CA SER A 3 11.00 12.25 15.47
C SER A 3 10.58 12.91 14.16
N GLU A 4 11.49 13.03 13.19
CA GLU A 4 11.14 13.49 11.85
C GLU A 4 9.93 12.67 11.39
N LYS A 5 8.77 13.31 11.31
CA LYS A 5 7.56 12.64 10.88
C LYS A 5 7.71 12.44 9.37
N HIS A 6 8.02 11.21 8.97
CA HIS A 6 7.89 10.79 7.58
C HIS A 6 6.51 11.20 7.05
N PRO A 7 6.40 11.62 5.78
CA PRO A 7 5.12 11.98 5.21
C PRO A 7 4.18 10.78 5.28
N ASP A 8 2.92 11.07 5.58
CA ASP A 8 1.90 10.05 5.80
C ASP A 8 0.56 10.56 5.26
N THR A 9 0.05 9.90 4.22
CA THR A 9 -1.22 10.26 3.58
C THR A 9 -2.10 9.03 3.49
N TYR A 10 -3.30 9.15 4.05
CA TYR A 10 -4.34 8.12 4.01
C TYR A 10 -5.47 8.60 3.11
N VAL A 11 -5.81 7.81 2.09
CA VAL A 11 -6.78 8.18 1.05
C VAL A 11 -7.96 7.20 1.11
N ILE A 12 -9.13 7.71 1.48
CA ILE A 12 -10.36 6.91 1.46
C ILE A 12 -10.89 6.77 0.03
N THR A 13 -11.69 5.73 -0.22
CA THR A 13 -12.35 5.54 -1.53
C THR A 13 -13.44 6.58 -1.78
N GLY A 14 -14.10 7.04 -0.72
CA GLY A 14 -15.13 8.07 -0.75
C GLY A 14 -16.20 7.82 0.29
N ASP A 15 -17.19 7.01 -0.06
CA ASP A 15 -18.31 6.61 0.80
C ASP A 15 -17.93 5.56 1.86
N PHE A 16 -16.90 4.76 1.60
CA PHE A 16 -16.29 3.88 2.60
C PHE A 16 -15.10 4.55 3.30
N ASP A 17 -15.09 4.51 4.63
CA ASP A 17 -13.97 4.98 5.48
C ASP A 17 -12.85 3.95 5.56
N ALA A 18 -12.35 3.55 4.40
CA ALA A 18 -11.21 2.64 4.25
C ALA A 18 -10.38 2.98 3.00
N MET A 19 -9.10 2.61 3.02
CA MET A 19 -8.15 2.86 1.94
C MET A 19 -7.87 1.54 1.22
N TRP A 20 -8.26 1.48 -0.05
CA TRP A 20 -7.88 0.38 -0.95
C TRP A 20 -6.55 0.69 -1.62
N LEU A 21 -5.67 -0.31 -1.71
CA LEU A 21 -4.37 -0.15 -2.37
C LEU A 21 -4.52 0.26 -3.84
N ARG A 22 -5.47 -0.37 -4.54
CA ARG A 22 -5.84 -0.03 -5.93
C ARG A 22 -6.33 1.40 -6.04
N ASP A 23 -7.39 1.72 -5.31
CA ASP A 23 -8.15 2.96 -5.46
C ASP A 23 -7.27 4.15 -5.09
N SER A 24 -6.53 4.08 -3.98
CA SER A 24 -5.67 5.19 -3.56
C SER A 24 -4.56 5.48 -4.58
N SER A 25 -3.99 4.45 -5.21
CA SER A 25 -3.02 4.63 -6.30
C SER A 25 -3.66 5.28 -7.52
N ALA A 26 -4.86 4.84 -7.91
CA ALA A 26 -5.57 5.37 -9.06
C ALA A 26 -6.03 6.82 -8.83
N GLN A 27 -6.52 7.15 -7.64
CA GLN A 27 -7.00 8.47 -7.24
C GLN A 27 -5.90 9.53 -7.33
N VAL A 28 -4.67 9.20 -6.91
CA VAL A 28 -3.57 10.17 -6.94
C VAL A 28 -2.80 10.22 -8.25
N ASN A 29 -2.96 9.21 -9.12
CA ASN A 29 -2.20 9.10 -10.37
C ASN A 29 -2.31 10.34 -11.28
N PRO A 30 -3.48 11.00 -11.45
CA PRO A 30 -3.58 12.21 -12.28
C PRO A 30 -2.75 13.40 -11.76
N TYR A 31 -2.39 13.41 -10.47
CA TYR A 31 -1.65 14.51 -9.86
C TYR A 31 -0.13 14.37 -9.97
N LEU A 32 0.36 13.19 -10.32
CA LEU A 32 1.79 12.88 -10.44
C LEU A 32 2.58 13.89 -11.31
N PRO A 33 2.12 14.30 -12.52
CA PRO A 33 2.86 15.28 -13.33
C PRO A 33 2.92 16.67 -12.69
N LEU A 34 1.94 17.02 -11.84
CA LEU A 34 1.82 18.34 -11.22
C LEU A 34 2.77 18.51 -10.04
N MET A 35 3.18 17.40 -9.40
CA MET A 35 3.99 17.43 -8.17
C MET A 35 5.40 18.00 -8.39
N ARG A 36 5.89 18.05 -9.64
CA ARG A 36 7.20 18.63 -9.98
C ARG A 36 7.31 20.11 -9.59
N ASN A 37 6.18 20.81 -9.61
CA ASN A 37 6.10 22.24 -9.31
C ASN A 37 5.41 22.53 -7.95
N ASP A 38 5.00 21.50 -7.23
CA ASP A 38 4.29 21.63 -5.95
C ASP A 38 4.91 20.68 -4.91
N PRO A 39 5.80 21.19 -4.04
CA PRO A 39 6.43 20.39 -2.99
C PRO A 39 5.44 19.77 -2.00
N LYS A 40 4.29 20.41 -1.73
CA LYS A 40 3.28 19.86 -0.83
C LYS A 40 2.54 18.70 -1.48
N LEU A 41 2.25 18.82 -2.77
CA LEU A 41 1.68 17.72 -3.54
C LEU A 41 2.67 16.54 -3.63
N ARG A 42 3.96 16.80 -3.84
CA ARG A 42 4.99 15.75 -3.80
C ARG A 42 5.00 15.03 -2.45
N GLN A 43 4.99 15.79 -1.35
CA GLN A 43 4.93 15.23 0.01
C GLN A 43 3.67 14.38 0.24
N LEU A 44 2.52 14.80 -0.32
CA LEU A 44 1.27 14.02 -0.27
C LEU A 44 1.45 12.66 -0.95
N ILE A 45 1.98 12.63 -2.18
CA ILE A 45 2.20 11.39 -2.95
C ILE A 45 3.21 10.47 -2.25
N GLU A 46 4.30 11.02 -1.72
CA GLU A 46 5.29 10.28 -0.93
C GLU A 46 4.64 9.64 0.31
N GLY A 47 3.73 10.38 0.97
CA GLY A 47 2.95 9.86 2.09
C GLY A 47 2.02 8.71 1.71
N VAL A 48 1.40 8.74 0.52
CA VAL A 48 0.60 7.62 0.01
C VAL A 48 1.47 6.39 -0.22
N LEU A 49 2.64 6.56 -0.83
CA LEU A 49 3.59 5.47 -1.09
C LEU A 49 4.06 4.79 0.20
N LEU A 50 4.46 5.57 1.20
CA LEU A 50 4.90 5.01 2.49
C LEU A 50 3.75 4.35 3.24
N ARG A 51 2.54 4.92 3.19
CA ARG A 51 1.35 4.33 3.78
C ARG A 51 0.98 3.00 3.13
N GLN A 52 1.02 2.91 1.80
CA GLN A 52 0.80 1.66 1.07
C GLN A 52 1.85 0.59 1.39
N CYS A 53 3.14 0.97 1.49
CA CYS A 53 4.19 0.07 1.95
C CYS A 53 3.89 -0.50 3.34
N MET A 54 3.48 0.35 4.29
CA MET A 54 3.12 -0.08 5.64
C MET A 54 1.99 -1.11 5.63
N PHE A 55 0.95 -0.87 4.82
CA PHE A 55 -0.17 -1.80 4.68
C PHE A 55 0.23 -3.14 4.06
N VAL A 56 0.98 -3.14 2.96
CA VAL A 56 1.50 -4.37 2.34
C VAL A 56 2.39 -5.16 3.30
N GLN A 57 3.22 -4.49 4.09
CA GLN A 57 4.08 -5.16 5.08
C GLN A 57 3.29 -5.78 6.24
N ARG A 58 2.13 -5.23 6.59
CA ARG A 58 1.27 -5.78 7.66
C ARG A 58 0.43 -6.94 7.17
N ASP A 59 -0.17 -6.82 5.99
CA ASP A 59 -0.91 -7.90 5.37
C ASP A 59 -0.94 -7.76 3.85
N PRO A 60 -0.08 -8.48 3.10
CA PRO A 60 -0.02 -8.38 1.64
C PRO A 60 -1.20 -9.08 0.94
N TYR A 61 -2.09 -9.69 1.71
CA TYR A 61 -3.27 -10.39 1.24
C TYR A 61 -4.54 -9.56 1.37
N ALA A 62 -4.47 -8.41 2.06
CA ALA A 62 -5.58 -7.49 2.21
C ALA A 62 -5.64 -6.49 1.05
N ASN A 63 -6.85 -6.20 0.59
CA ASN A 63 -7.11 -5.15 -0.39
C ASN A 63 -7.37 -3.80 0.28
N ALA A 64 -7.95 -3.78 1.49
CA ALA A 64 -8.44 -2.57 2.16
C ALA A 64 -7.99 -2.43 3.62
N HIS A 65 -7.68 -1.21 4.03
CA HIS A 65 -7.11 -0.93 5.35
C HIS A 65 -7.72 0.30 6.03
N TYR A 66 -7.81 0.25 7.36
CA TYR A 66 -8.20 1.38 8.19
C TYR A 66 -7.03 2.33 8.47
N LYS A 67 -7.36 3.61 8.72
CA LYS A 67 -6.38 4.58 9.21
C LYS A 67 -5.89 4.20 10.61
N ASP A 68 -6.83 3.85 11.49
CA ASP A 68 -6.57 3.29 12.81
C ASP A 68 -6.21 1.81 12.67
N THR A 69 -4.93 1.52 12.90
CA THR A 69 -4.41 0.18 12.72
C THR A 69 -4.71 -0.78 13.88
N SER A 70 -5.40 -0.31 14.91
CA SER A 70 -5.95 -1.12 16.00
C SER A 70 -7.42 -1.48 15.79
N ARG A 71 -8.11 -0.83 14.84
CA ARG A 71 -9.52 -1.04 14.56
C ARG A 71 -9.78 -2.48 14.12
N THR A 72 -10.83 -3.07 14.68
CA THR A 72 -11.33 -4.37 14.24
C THR A 72 -12.38 -4.17 13.16
N SER A 73 -12.25 -4.91 12.05
CA SER A 73 -13.22 -4.93 10.97
C SER A 73 -14.57 -5.51 11.39
N GLU A 74 -15.64 -4.90 10.91
CA GLU A 74 -17.01 -5.41 10.95
C GLU A 74 -17.15 -6.75 10.22
N TRP A 75 -16.27 -7.02 9.24
CA TRP A 75 -16.25 -8.28 8.49
C TRP A 75 -15.64 -9.44 9.29
N LYS A 76 -14.97 -9.17 10.43
CA LYS A 76 -14.24 -10.18 11.21
C LYS A 76 -15.10 -11.38 11.66
N GLN A 77 -16.41 -11.19 11.89
CA GLN A 77 -17.29 -12.27 12.32
C GLN A 77 -17.83 -13.11 11.15
N MET A 78 -17.87 -12.56 9.95
CA MET A 78 -18.50 -13.18 8.77
C MET A 78 -17.47 -13.76 7.80
N ASP A 79 -16.32 -13.11 7.66
CA ASP A 79 -15.25 -13.58 6.77
C ASP A 79 -14.45 -14.70 7.44
N LEU A 80 -14.41 -15.86 6.79
CA LEU A 80 -13.60 -17.01 7.20
C LEU A 80 -12.14 -16.81 6.77
N THR A 81 -11.44 -15.88 7.42
CA THR A 81 -10.04 -15.55 7.14
C THR A 81 -9.32 -15.09 8.41
N GLU A 82 -7.99 -15.08 8.39
CA GLU A 82 -7.15 -14.45 9.42
C GLU A 82 -7.29 -12.92 9.38
N MET A 83 -8.41 -12.39 9.88
CA MET A 83 -8.68 -10.95 9.92
C MET A 83 -7.86 -10.26 11.01
N ARG A 84 -6.89 -9.43 10.60
CA ARG A 84 -5.96 -8.72 11.50
C ARG A 84 -6.50 -7.32 11.87
N PRO A 85 -6.16 -6.79 13.06
CA PRO A 85 -6.44 -5.38 13.39
C PRO A 85 -5.85 -4.42 12.36
N GLY A 86 -6.61 -3.40 11.97
CA GLY A 86 -6.25 -2.40 10.97
C GLY A 86 -6.55 -2.80 9.52
N VAL A 87 -6.92 -4.05 9.26
CA VAL A 87 -7.46 -4.48 7.96
C VAL A 87 -8.96 -4.15 7.94
N HIS A 88 -9.43 -3.49 6.89
CA HIS A 88 -10.86 -3.32 6.64
C HIS A 88 -11.40 -4.59 5.98
N GLU A 89 -10.84 -4.98 4.83
CA GLU A 89 -11.25 -6.17 4.09
C GLU A 89 -10.01 -6.95 3.65
N ARG A 90 -10.10 -8.28 3.67
CA ARG A 90 -8.99 -9.19 3.38
C ARG A 90 -9.22 -10.06 2.15
N LYS A 91 -9.70 -9.44 1.06
CA LYS A 91 -9.83 -10.13 -0.23
C LYS A 91 -8.53 -10.02 -1.00
N TRP A 92 -7.96 -11.17 -1.36
CA TRP A 92 -6.75 -11.17 -2.16
C TRP A 92 -7.04 -10.87 -3.62
N GLU A 93 -6.42 -9.78 -4.05
CA GLU A 93 -6.53 -9.23 -5.38
C GLU A 93 -5.11 -8.94 -5.85
N LEU A 94 -4.65 -9.66 -6.88
CA LEU A 94 -3.28 -9.49 -7.41
C LEU A 94 -2.98 -8.02 -7.75
N ASP A 95 -3.99 -7.31 -8.26
CA ASP A 95 -3.85 -5.92 -8.66
C ASP A 95 -3.65 -4.96 -7.48
N SER A 96 -4.07 -5.31 -6.26
CA SER A 96 -3.77 -4.52 -5.05
C SER A 96 -2.26 -4.31 -4.90
N LEU A 97 -1.45 -5.35 -5.12
CA LEU A 97 0.01 -5.23 -5.09
C LEU A 97 0.58 -4.58 -6.34
N CYS A 98 -0.02 -4.81 -7.51
CA CYS A 98 0.40 -4.19 -8.76
C CYS A 98 0.24 -2.66 -8.75
N TYR A 99 -0.83 -2.15 -8.14
CA TYR A 99 -1.08 -0.70 -8.04
C TYR A 99 -0.07 0.02 -7.14
N VAL A 100 0.45 -0.66 -6.11
CA VAL A 100 1.56 -0.14 -5.28
C VAL A 100 2.83 -0.01 -6.12
N LEU A 101 3.21 -1.08 -6.84
CA LEU A 101 4.38 -1.05 -7.73
C LEU A 101 4.23 -0.03 -8.87
N ARG A 102 3.02 0.07 -9.44
CA ARG A 102 2.71 1.06 -10.48
C ARG A 102 2.92 2.48 -9.95
N LEU A 103 2.42 2.81 -8.76
CA LEU A 103 2.59 4.14 -8.19
C LEU A 103 4.07 4.45 -7.89
N MET A 104 4.81 3.49 -7.34
CA MET A 104 6.26 3.63 -7.09
C MET A 104 7.01 3.96 -8.39
N HIS A 105 6.77 3.18 -9.44
CA HIS A 105 7.43 3.36 -10.72
C HIS A 105 7.02 4.66 -11.41
N SER A 106 5.73 5.03 -11.36
CA SER A 106 5.27 6.31 -11.91
C SER A 106 5.88 7.50 -11.18
N TYR A 107 5.91 7.48 -9.84
CA TYR A 107 6.58 8.52 -9.04
C TYR A 107 8.06 8.65 -9.44
N TRP A 108 8.79 7.54 -9.52
CA TRP A 108 10.21 7.52 -9.91
C TRP A 108 10.47 8.18 -11.26
N LYS A 109 9.63 7.92 -12.26
CA LYS A 109 9.73 8.57 -13.57
C LYS A 109 9.45 10.07 -13.52
N GLU A 110 8.51 10.49 -12.67
CA GLU A 110 8.11 11.90 -12.56
C GLU A 110 9.13 12.76 -11.81
N VAL A 111 9.92 12.17 -10.91
CA VAL A 111 11.07 12.84 -10.26
C VAL A 111 12.37 12.71 -11.06
N ASP A 112 12.26 12.47 -12.37
CA ASP A 112 13.39 12.27 -13.29
C ASP A 112 14.42 11.26 -12.78
N HIS A 113 13.92 10.11 -12.33
CA HIS A 113 14.71 9.00 -11.84
C HIS A 113 15.55 9.28 -10.59
N ASP A 114 15.31 10.41 -9.90
CA ASP A 114 15.93 10.72 -8.61
C ASP A 114 15.59 9.62 -7.57
N LEU A 115 16.65 9.05 -7.00
CA LEU A 115 16.57 7.96 -6.03
C LEU A 115 16.59 8.44 -4.58
N THR A 116 16.67 9.75 -4.31
CA THR A 116 16.81 10.30 -2.95
C THR A 116 15.72 9.78 -2.01
N PHE A 117 14.45 9.93 -2.38
CA PHE A 117 13.32 9.42 -1.59
C PHE A 117 13.38 7.90 -1.38
N PHE A 118 13.78 7.14 -2.39
CA PHE A 118 13.91 5.68 -2.30
C PHE A 118 15.09 5.25 -1.42
N ARG A 119 16.21 5.99 -1.44
CA ARG A 119 17.39 5.72 -0.61
C ARG A 119 17.14 6.04 0.86
N GLU A 120 16.47 7.15 1.13
CA GLU A 120 16.08 7.53 2.50
C GLU A 120 15.11 6.51 3.14
N ASN A 121 14.32 5.80 2.33
CA ASN A 121 13.35 4.82 2.78
C ASN A 121 13.67 3.40 2.26
N GLU A 122 14.95 3.11 2.03
CA GLU A 122 15.41 1.92 1.28
C GLU A 122 14.90 0.61 1.90
N GLN A 123 15.00 0.47 3.22
CA GLN A 123 14.57 -0.74 3.91
C GLN A 123 13.07 -0.98 3.73
N THR A 124 12.25 0.08 3.80
CA THR A 124 10.80 0.00 3.58
C THR A 124 10.50 -0.52 2.18
N PHE A 125 11.07 0.10 1.15
CA PHE A 125 10.82 -0.32 -0.23
C PHE A 125 11.33 -1.74 -0.52
N LYS A 126 12.55 -2.08 -0.08
CA LYS A 126 13.11 -3.43 -0.27
C LYS A 126 12.29 -4.49 0.46
N THR A 127 11.85 -4.25 1.69
CA THR A 127 10.97 -5.19 2.41
C THR A 127 9.64 -5.36 1.68
N THR A 128 8.98 -4.26 1.29
CA THR A 128 7.71 -4.30 0.56
C THR A 128 7.83 -5.11 -0.73
N ILE A 129 8.85 -4.86 -1.56
CA ILE A 129 9.05 -5.57 -2.84
C ILE A 129 9.30 -7.07 -2.62
N ARG A 130 10.09 -7.44 -1.59
CA ARG A 130 10.32 -8.85 -1.24
C ARG A 130 9.03 -9.54 -0.81
N ILE A 131 8.21 -8.87 -0.01
CA ILE A 131 6.91 -9.39 0.43
C ILE A 131 5.99 -9.57 -0.78
N ILE A 132 5.89 -8.58 -1.67
CA ILE A 132 5.07 -8.69 -2.89
C ILE A 132 5.50 -9.90 -3.74
N LEU A 133 6.81 -10.03 -3.99
CA LEU A 133 7.37 -11.15 -4.75
C LEU A 133 7.07 -12.50 -4.09
N GLN A 134 7.24 -12.57 -2.77
CA GLN A 134 6.95 -13.77 -2.00
C GLN A 134 5.46 -14.14 -2.08
N THR A 135 4.56 -13.17 -1.89
CA THR A 135 3.11 -13.38 -2.02
C THR A 135 2.71 -13.86 -3.41
N MET A 136 3.26 -13.24 -4.47
CA MET A 136 3.00 -13.68 -5.84
C MET A 136 3.47 -15.11 -6.09
N LYS A 137 4.65 -15.50 -5.57
CA LYS A 137 5.15 -16.89 -5.65
C LYS A 137 4.31 -17.88 -4.85
N GLU A 138 3.91 -17.51 -3.63
CA GLU A 138 3.02 -18.33 -2.79
C GLU A 138 1.72 -18.66 -3.52
N GLN A 139 1.14 -17.68 -4.24
CA GLN A 139 -0.11 -17.85 -4.98
C GLN A 139 0.05 -18.52 -6.35
N GLN A 140 1.27 -18.94 -6.74
CA GLN A 140 1.45 -19.87 -7.85
C GLN A 140 1.01 -21.29 -7.49
N ARG A 141 0.91 -21.62 -6.18
CA ARG A 141 0.35 -22.88 -5.66
C ARG A 141 1.04 -24.17 -6.15
N PHE A 142 2.29 -24.08 -6.59
CA PHE A 142 3.04 -25.25 -7.05
C PHE A 142 3.32 -26.29 -5.95
N ASN A 143 3.38 -25.85 -4.68
CA ASN A 143 3.73 -26.71 -3.54
C ASN A 143 2.61 -26.75 -2.47
N GLY A 144 1.34 -26.50 -2.85
CA GLY A 144 0.21 -26.49 -1.94
C GLY A 144 -0.82 -25.41 -2.26
N SER A 145 -1.85 -25.28 -1.42
CA SER A 145 -3.00 -24.39 -1.60
C SER A 145 -2.70 -22.88 -1.55
N GLY A 146 -1.52 -22.48 -1.04
CA GLY A 146 -1.18 -21.08 -0.75
C GLY A 146 -1.75 -20.61 0.60
N LYS A 147 -1.49 -19.36 1.02
CA LYS A 147 -1.94 -18.83 2.33
C LYS A 147 -3.36 -18.23 2.34
N ILE A 148 -4.10 -18.42 1.26
CA ILE A 148 -5.52 -18.07 1.20
C ILE A 148 -6.23 -19.32 0.75
N GLU A 149 -6.70 -20.06 1.74
CA GLU A 149 -7.74 -21.05 1.57
C GLU A 149 -9.09 -20.36 1.80
N GLN A 150 -10.05 -20.70 0.94
CA GLN A 150 -11.47 -20.51 1.19
C GLN A 150 -11.96 -21.66 2.08
#